data_AF-A0A661HUN0-F1
#
_entry.id   AF-A0A661HUN0-F1
#
_cell.length_a   1.000
_cell.length_b   1.000
_cell.length_c   1.000
_cell.angle_alpha   90.00
_cell.angle_beta   90.00
_cell.angle_gamma   90.00
#
_symmetry.space_group_name_H-M   'P 1'
#
loop_
_entity.id
_entity.type
_entity.pdbx_description
1 polymer ?
#
loop_
_entity_poly.entity_id
_entity_poly.type
_entity_poly.pdbx_seq_one_letter_code
_entity_poly.pdbx_strand_id
1 'polypeptide(L)'
;MRIIVLFLFFLLFNSCSLNTPEFLGELNKVTVVKYTPHVKQHRAYFTRSELQIIKDGKKYLYLYHAKKNDLGILLHRNDQYILYNLSNPKQPALAMTENKKTTVTHVLKSFNSKGYHTIASLQSIGYISSISLKRYKGVKTLLVETQEYSSLQDLYKSAIRTYNADKIKNIKTTLPKQLIVDYYKHYEKRATTQDQLEQLQIIAQKLQINSKGIASQPQKEESIQDAPTENEPIENESFILSYFQKPYSYYLGKASLDELRTYIAQSATKSTLSNRQYTLLKQREASLKEEELFNQGSLEELIAAYKINKDPKYKKHIMTLMKDNQ
;
A
#
# COMPACT_ATOMS: atom_id res chain seq x y z
N MET A 1 57.19 34.55 -27.79
CA MET A 1 55.77 34.89 -27.53
C MET A 1 54.78 33.73 -27.74
N ARG A 2 54.97 32.80 -28.70
CA ARG A 2 54.04 31.66 -28.93
C ARG A 2 53.87 30.71 -27.74
N ILE A 3 54.90 30.50 -26.93
CA ILE A 3 54.85 29.57 -25.78
C ILE A 3 54.01 30.14 -24.62
N ILE A 4 53.98 31.47 -24.46
CA ILE A 4 53.22 32.15 -23.40
C ILE A 4 51.72 32.11 -23.68
N VAL A 5 51.32 32.18 -24.95
CA VAL A 5 49.90 32.10 -25.37
C VAL A 5 49.33 30.70 -25.19
N LEU A 6 50.14 29.66 -25.39
CA LEU A 6 49.74 28.26 -25.18
C LEU A 6 49.55 27.91 -23.69
N PHE A 7 50.35 28.50 -22.80
CA PHE A 7 50.21 28.32 -21.35
C PHE A 7 48.95 29.01 -20.79
N LEU A 8 48.58 30.17 -21.34
CA LEU A 8 47.34 30.88 -21.00
C LEU A 8 46.08 30.12 -21.46
N PHE A 9 46.14 29.45 -22.61
CA PHE A 9 45.04 28.59 -23.08
C PHE A 9 44.85 27.34 -22.21
N PHE A 10 45.94 26.71 -21.73
CA PHE A 10 45.85 25.57 -20.81
C PHE A 10 45.25 25.95 -19.45
N LEU A 11 45.50 27.17 -18.95
CA LEU A 11 44.87 27.65 -17.72
C LEU A 11 43.36 27.92 -17.91
N LEU A 12 42.94 28.45 -19.06
CA LEU A 12 41.53 28.70 -19.35
C LEU A 12 40.72 27.40 -19.55
N PHE A 13 41.32 26.35 -20.11
CA PHE A 13 40.66 25.05 -20.29
C PHE A 13 40.59 24.19 -19.00
N ASN A 14 41.41 24.46 -17.98
CA ASN A 14 41.32 23.78 -16.69
C ASN A 14 40.30 24.40 -15.71
N SER A 15 39.69 25.54 -16.05
CA SER A 15 38.64 26.19 -15.26
C SER A 15 37.23 25.62 -15.47
N CYS A 16 37.04 24.65 -16.37
CA CYS A 16 35.83 23.82 -16.43
C CYS A 16 35.95 22.59 -15.50
N SER A 17 36.55 22.77 -14.32
CA SER A 17 36.37 21.83 -13.22
C SER A 17 34.97 22.05 -12.66
N LEU A 18 34.09 21.09 -12.91
CA LEU A 18 32.73 21.02 -12.39
C LEU A 18 32.73 21.35 -10.90
N ASN A 19 32.22 22.55 -10.57
CA ASN A 19 31.70 22.86 -9.25
C ASN A 19 30.53 21.91 -8.94
N THR A 20 30.81 20.71 -8.44
CA THR A 20 29.83 19.96 -7.64
C THR A 20 30.44 19.43 -6.34
N PRO A 21 30.85 20.27 -5.37
CA PRO A 21 31.49 19.76 -4.16
C PRO A 21 30.53 19.38 -3.02
N GLU A 22 29.27 19.83 -2.97
CA GLU A 22 28.43 19.60 -1.76
C GLU A 22 27.03 19.01 -2.01
N PHE A 23 26.59 18.91 -3.26
CA PHE A 23 25.19 18.57 -3.55
C PHE A 23 24.85 17.07 -3.53
N LEU A 24 25.85 16.18 -3.49
CA LEU A 24 25.68 14.71 -3.55
C LEU A 24 25.31 14.06 -2.20
N GLY A 25 25.46 14.76 -1.08
CA GLY A 25 25.33 14.16 0.27
C GLY A 25 23.93 13.64 0.65
N GLU A 26 22.89 14.04 -0.10
CA GLU A 26 21.50 13.62 0.13
C GLU A 26 21.03 12.51 -0.82
N LEU A 27 21.75 12.27 -1.93
CA LEU A 27 21.42 11.17 -2.83
C LEU A 27 21.76 9.83 -2.17
N ASN A 28 20.90 8.85 -2.38
CA ASN A 28 21.02 7.50 -1.81
C ASN A 28 21.10 7.49 -0.28
N LYS A 29 20.51 8.50 0.35
CA LYS A 29 20.41 8.62 1.79
C LYS A 29 18.95 8.77 2.19
N VAL A 30 18.59 8.15 3.30
CA VAL A 30 17.27 8.34 3.92
C VAL A 30 17.37 9.52 4.86
N THR A 31 16.42 10.45 4.75
CA THR A 31 16.35 11.69 5.52
C THR A 31 15.06 11.73 6.33
N VAL A 32 15.10 12.34 7.51
CA VAL A 32 13.90 12.57 8.34
C VAL A 32 13.22 13.83 7.83
N VAL A 33 11.93 13.72 7.47
CA VAL A 33 11.11 14.87 7.05
C VAL A 33 10.30 15.42 8.22
N LYS A 34 9.67 14.52 8.99
CA LYS A 34 8.81 14.88 10.12
C LYS A 34 8.88 13.81 11.19
N TYR A 35 8.90 14.24 12.44
CA TYR A 35 8.86 13.34 13.59
C TYR A 35 7.86 13.85 14.61
N THR A 36 6.89 13.01 14.95
CA THR A 36 5.89 13.25 16.00
C THR A 36 5.76 11.97 16.83
N PRO A 37 5.14 12.02 18.03
CA PRO A 37 4.97 10.83 18.86
C PRO A 37 4.23 9.66 18.17
N HIS A 38 3.43 9.95 17.15
CA HIS A 38 2.56 8.96 16.49
C HIS A 38 2.88 8.72 15.02
N VAL A 39 3.70 9.59 14.40
CA VAL A 39 4.05 9.51 12.98
C VAL A 39 5.49 9.92 12.78
N LYS A 40 6.22 9.06 12.08
CA LYS A 40 7.56 9.38 11.57
C LYS A 40 7.51 9.36 10.05
N GLN A 41 8.02 10.40 9.42
CA GLN A 41 8.09 10.52 7.98
C GLN A 41 9.53 10.62 7.53
N HIS A 42 9.88 9.78 6.57
CA HIS A 42 11.18 9.71 5.96
C HIS A 42 11.08 9.89 4.45
N ARG A 43 12.17 10.38 3.86
CA ARG A 43 12.30 10.61 2.43
C ARG A 43 13.69 10.19 1.95
N ALA A 44 13.75 9.56 0.78
CA ALA A 44 15.00 9.22 0.14
C ALA A 44 14.93 9.48 -1.37
N TYR A 45 16.05 9.91 -1.94
CA TYR A 45 16.23 10.08 -3.38
C TYR A 45 17.27 9.08 -3.86
N PHE A 46 16.83 7.98 -4.48
CA PHE A 46 17.76 6.97 -4.99
C PHE A 46 18.08 7.21 -6.47
N THR A 47 19.36 7.17 -6.84
CA THR A 47 19.77 7.37 -8.24
C THR A 47 19.18 6.28 -9.13
N ARG A 48 18.49 6.65 -10.21
CA ARG A 48 17.73 5.70 -11.04
C ARG A 48 18.54 5.06 -12.16
N SER A 49 19.59 5.73 -12.63
CA SER A 49 20.40 5.30 -13.79
C SER A 49 20.96 3.88 -13.65
N GLU A 50 21.25 3.47 -12.41
CA GLU A 50 21.93 2.21 -12.09
C GLU A 50 20.99 1.15 -11.52
N LEU A 51 19.69 1.45 -11.38
CA LEU A 51 18.75 0.53 -10.76
C LEU A 51 18.37 -0.60 -11.73
N GLN A 52 18.67 -1.82 -11.31
CA GLN A 52 18.33 -3.06 -12.00
C GLN A 52 17.04 -3.66 -11.46
N ILE A 53 16.46 -4.59 -12.23
CA ILE A 53 15.24 -5.31 -11.83
C ILE A 53 15.63 -6.40 -10.84
N ILE A 54 14.94 -6.45 -9.70
CA ILE A 54 15.15 -7.46 -8.66
C ILE A 54 14.20 -8.63 -8.86
N LYS A 55 12.89 -8.37 -8.94
CA LYS A 55 11.87 -9.41 -9.01
C LYS A 55 10.59 -8.88 -9.64
N ASP A 56 9.93 -9.68 -10.47
CA ASP A 56 8.62 -9.38 -11.06
C ASP A 56 8.57 -8.00 -11.77
N GLY A 57 9.65 -7.65 -12.48
CA GLY A 57 9.79 -6.35 -13.17
C GLY A 57 10.05 -5.15 -12.25
N LYS A 58 10.08 -5.35 -10.92
CA LYS A 58 10.30 -4.28 -9.95
C LYS A 58 11.79 -4.06 -9.67
N LYS A 59 12.17 -2.79 -9.57
CA LYS A 59 13.54 -2.35 -9.25
C LYS A 59 13.84 -2.21 -7.75
N TYR A 60 12.86 -2.56 -6.91
CA TYR A 60 12.95 -2.47 -5.47
C TYR A 60 12.10 -3.55 -4.81
N LEU A 61 12.45 -3.91 -3.57
CA LEU A 61 11.64 -4.75 -2.70
C LEU A 61 11.63 -4.17 -1.28
N TYR A 62 10.51 -4.28 -0.58
CA TYR A 62 10.45 -3.95 0.83
C TYR A 62 10.78 -5.18 1.68
N LEU A 63 11.65 -5.00 2.66
CA LEU A 63 11.96 -5.98 3.69
C LEU A 63 11.70 -5.37 5.07
N TYR A 64 11.30 -6.18 6.04
CA TYR A 64 10.96 -5.70 7.38
C TYR A 64 11.61 -6.55 8.45
N HIS A 65 12.13 -5.89 9.48
CA HIS A 65 12.73 -6.53 10.64
C HIS A 65 11.82 -6.38 11.86
N ALA A 66 10.96 -7.37 12.10
CA ALA A 66 9.90 -7.32 13.11
C ALA A 66 10.40 -6.96 14.53
N LYS A 67 11.49 -7.57 14.99
CA LYS A 67 12.01 -7.29 16.35
C LYS A 67 12.50 -5.85 16.55
N LYS A 68 12.95 -5.19 15.48
CA LYS A 68 13.47 -3.81 15.52
C LYS A 68 12.44 -2.79 15.03
N ASN A 69 11.32 -3.28 14.49
CA ASN A 69 10.34 -2.47 13.77
C ASN A 69 10.98 -1.60 12.67
N ASP A 70 11.96 -2.17 11.95
CA ASP A 70 12.71 -1.48 10.91
C ASP A 70 12.21 -1.89 9.52
N LEU A 71 11.69 -0.93 8.75
CA LEU A 71 11.36 -1.11 7.34
C LEU A 71 12.59 -0.75 6.49
N GLY A 72 12.93 -1.62 5.54
CA GLY A 72 13.99 -1.38 4.58
C GLY A 72 13.51 -1.47 3.13
N ILE A 73 14.23 -0.78 2.24
CA ILE A 73 14.08 -0.92 0.79
C ILE A 73 15.35 -1.51 0.20
N LEU A 74 15.21 -2.68 -0.40
CA LEU A 74 16.25 -3.37 -1.12
C LEU A 74 16.29 -2.85 -2.55
N LEU A 75 17.46 -2.38 -2.98
CA LEU A 75 17.75 -1.92 -4.33
C LEU A 75 18.89 -2.75 -4.91
N HIS A 76 18.84 -3.03 -6.20
CA HIS A 76 19.95 -3.65 -6.93
C HIS A 76 20.58 -2.58 -7.83
N ARG A 77 21.83 -2.25 -7.55
CA ARG A 77 22.59 -1.19 -8.20
C ARG A 77 23.95 -1.72 -8.59
N ASN A 78 24.29 -1.59 -9.87
CA ASN A 78 25.53 -2.12 -10.42
C ASN A 78 25.65 -3.61 -10.07
N ASP A 79 26.71 -3.99 -9.38
CA ASP A 79 27.02 -5.33 -8.89
C ASP A 79 26.68 -5.50 -7.39
N GLN A 80 25.74 -4.72 -6.85
CA GLN A 80 25.43 -4.73 -5.42
C GLN A 80 23.93 -4.71 -5.12
N TYR A 81 23.54 -5.52 -4.14
CA TYR A 81 22.25 -5.45 -3.48
C TYR A 81 22.40 -4.63 -2.20
N ILE A 82 21.71 -3.51 -2.11
CA ILE A 82 21.83 -2.56 -1.00
C ILE A 82 20.46 -2.38 -0.34
N LEU A 83 20.39 -2.71 0.95
CA LEU A 83 19.21 -2.53 1.78
C LEU A 83 19.35 -1.23 2.60
N TYR A 84 18.55 -0.23 2.25
CA TYR A 84 18.50 1.04 2.97
C TYR A 84 17.42 0.99 4.04
N ASN A 85 17.72 1.46 5.25
CA ASN A 85 16.74 1.51 6.34
C ASN A 85 15.87 2.77 6.23
N LEU A 86 14.57 2.58 5.97
CA LEU A 86 13.56 3.62 5.82
C LEU A 86 12.93 4.07 7.15
N SER A 87 13.15 3.35 8.25
CA SER A 87 12.63 3.68 9.59
C SER A 87 13.70 4.30 10.50
N ASN A 88 14.96 3.96 10.26
CA ASN A 88 16.10 4.40 11.05
C ASN A 88 17.24 4.89 10.13
N PRO A 89 17.19 6.16 9.69
CA PRO A 89 18.15 6.72 8.73
C PRO A 89 19.58 6.84 9.28
N LYS A 90 19.78 6.68 10.60
CA LYS A 90 21.12 6.65 11.21
C LYS A 90 21.80 5.29 11.04
N GLN A 91 21.05 4.22 10.80
CA GLN A 91 21.64 2.92 10.54
C GLN A 91 22.26 2.90 9.14
N PRO A 92 23.51 2.39 9.00
CA PRO A 92 24.14 2.26 7.70
C PRO A 92 23.37 1.26 6.83
N ALA A 93 23.36 1.51 5.52
CA ALA A 93 22.78 0.59 4.56
C ALA A 93 23.56 -0.75 4.57
N LEU A 94 22.83 -1.85 4.43
CA LEU A 94 23.42 -3.18 4.37
C LEU A 94 23.66 -3.55 2.91
N ALA A 95 24.92 -3.64 2.50
CA ALA A 95 25.29 -4.03 1.15
C ALA A 95 25.69 -5.50 1.05
N MET A 96 25.43 -6.11 -0.11
CA MET A 96 25.89 -7.44 -0.50
C MET A 96 26.35 -7.37 -1.96
N THR A 97 27.62 -7.67 -2.20
CA THR A 97 28.17 -7.73 -3.55
C THR A 97 27.65 -8.97 -4.29
N GLU A 98 27.28 -8.76 -5.54
CA GLU A 98 26.86 -9.79 -6.48
C GLU A 98 28.08 -10.52 -7.04
N ASN A 99 27.95 -11.83 -7.20
CA ASN A 99 28.91 -12.64 -7.93
C ASN A 99 28.14 -13.47 -8.97
N LYS A 100 28.85 -14.20 -9.84
CA LYS A 100 28.25 -14.99 -10.93
C LYS A 100 27.21 -16.03 -10.47
N LYS A 101 27.20 -16.43 -9.20
CA LYS A 101 26.26 -17.40 -8.61
C LYS A 101 25.19 -16.75 -7.73
N THR A 102 25.25 -15.44 -7.51
CA THR A 102 24.29 -14.72 -6.68
C THR A 102 22.95 -14.69 -7.38
N THR A 103 21.97 -15.40 -6.83
CA THR A 103 20.58 -15.25 -7.26
C THR A 103 19.80 -14.40 -6.26
N VAL A 104 18.67 -13.84 -6.69
CA VAL A 104 17.77 -13.06 -5.81
C VAL A 104 17.36 -13.87 -4.57
N THR A 105 17.14 -15.18 -4.71
CA THR A 105 16.83 -16.06 -3.58
C THR A 105 17.98 -16.12 -2.56
N HIS A 106 19.24 -16.18 -3.03
CA HIS A 106 20.40 -16.13 -2.14
C HIS A 106 20.50 -14.79 -1.40
N VAL A 107 20.25 -13.69 -2.10
CA VAL A 107 20.22 -12.34 -1.52
C VAL A 107 19.16 -12.26 -0.43
N LEU A 108 17.92 -12.68 -0.71
CA LEU A 108 16.84 -12.68 0.27
C LEU A 108 17.14 -13.59 1.47
N LYS A 109 17.76 -14.75 1.26
CA LYS A 109 18.19 -15.63 2.35
C LYS A 109 19.26 -14.96 3.24
N SER A 110 20.18 -14.20 2.65
CA SER A 110 21.21 -13.43 3.36
C SER A 110 20.61 -12.30 4.21
N PHE A 111 19.58 -11.59 3.71
CA PHE A 111 18.89 -10.58 4.52
C PHE A 111 17.95 -11.19 5.57
N ASN A 112 17.34 -12.34 5.27
CA ASN A 112 16.52 -13.10 6.23
C ASN A 112 17.33 -13.52 7.46
N SER A 113 18.59 -13.97 7.29
CA SER A 113 19.44 -14.32 8.43
C SER A 113 19.82 -13.11 9.29
N LYS A 114 19.77 -11.90 8.71
CA LYS A 114 19.91 -10.62 9.43
C LYS A 114 18.58 -10.10 10.00
N GLY A 115 17.51 -10.90 9.94
CA GLY A 115 16.19 -10.60 10.49
C GLY A 115 15.27 -9.81 9.56
N TYR A 116 15.68 -9.52 8.32
CA TYR A 116 14.87 -8.78 7.35
C TYR A 116 14.11 -9.73 6.43
N HIS A 117 12.78 -9.74 6.55
CA HIS A 117 11.90 -10.62 5.80
C HIS A 117 11.07 -9.86 4.78
N THR A 118 10.75 -10.50 3.65
CA THR A 118 9.78 -9.96 2.69
C THR A 118 8.40 -9.85 3.35
N ILE A 119 7.69 -8.77 3.06
CA ILE A 119 6.36 -8.51 3.58
C ILE A 119 5.30 -8.56 2.48
N ALA A 120 4.11 -9.05 2.83
CA ALA A 120 2.98 -9.09 1.92
C ALA A 120 2.35 -7.69 1.71
N SER A 121 2.37 -6.86 2.76
CA SER A 121 1.73 -5.54 2.78
C SER A 121 2.46 -4.62 3.76
N LEU A 122 2.63 -3.35 3.39
CA LEU A 122 3.12 -2.30 4.28
C LEU A 122 2.05 -1.91 5.31
N GLN A 123 0.78 -1.97 4.92
CA GLN A 123 -0.34 -1.58 5.77
C GLN A 123 -0.47 -2.48 7.00
N SER A 124 -0.16 -3.78 6.87
CA SER A 124 -0.22 -4.73 8.00
C SER A 124 0.78 -4.42 9.11
N ILE A 125 1.88 -3.75 8.79
CA ILE A 125 2.93 -3.35 9.74
C ILE A 125 2.88 -1.84 10.07
N GLY A 126 1.82 -1.15 9.64
CA GLY A 126 1.60 0.26 9.98
C GLY A 126 2.41 1.24 9.16
N TYR A 127 2.83 0.88 7.94
CA TYR A 127 3.57 1.76 7.05
C TYR A 127 2.74 2.17 5.84
N ILE A 128 2.93 3.41 5.40
CA ILE A 128 2.51 3.91 4.10
C ILE A 128 3.77 4.33 3.37
N SER A 129 3.93 3.89 2.12
CA SER A 129 5.05 4.31 1.30
C SER A 129 4.59 4.67 -0.09
N SER A 130 5.09 5.77 -0.63
CA SER A 130 4.91 6.19 -2.00
C SER A 130 6.25 6.18 -2.72
N ILE A 131 6.21 5.77 -3.99
CA ILE A 131 7.38 5.81 -4.86
C ILE A 131 7.01 6.56 -6.12
N SER A 132 7.81 7.57 -6.45
CA SER A 132 7.62 8.38 -7.65
C SER A 132 8.94 8.61 -8.38
N LEU A 133 8.84 8.91 -9.67
CA LEU A 133 9.97 9.28 -10.49
C LEU A 133 10.13 10.79 -10.44
N LYS A 134 11.29 11.29 -9.99
CA LYS A 134 11.54 12.73 -9.86
C LYS A 134 12.95 13.07 -10.33
N ARG A 135 13.12 14.28 -10.89
CA ARG A 135 14.45 14.87 -11.02
C ARG A 135 14.77 15.60 -9.73
N TYR A 136 15.87 15.24 -9.08
CA TYR A 136 16.37 15.93 -7.89
C TYR A 136 17.76 16.47 -8.19
N LYS A 137 17.91 17.79 -8.12
CA LYS A 137 19.18 18.49 -8.44
C LYS A 137 19.78 18.03 -9.78
N GLY A 138 18.94 17.96 -10.82
CA GLY A 138 19.32 17.53 -12.17
C GLY A 138 19.39 16.01 -12.41
N VAL A 139 19.50 15.20 -11.35
CA VAL A 139 19.66 13.73 -11.42
C VAL A 139 18.30 13.02 -11.49
N LYS A 140 18.17 12.01 -12.35
CA LYS A 140 16.97 11.14 -12.39
C LYS A 140 16.96 10.23 -11.17
N THR A 141 15.93 10.35 -10.33
CA THR A 141 15.83 9.63 -9.05
C THR A 141 14.51 8.87 -8.90
N LEU A 142 14.56 7.86 -8.05
CA LEU A 142 13.42 7.23 -7.42
C LEU A 142 13.20 7.92 -6.07
N LEU A 143 12.19 8.77 -5.99
CA LEU A 143 11.76 9.40 -4.74
C LEU A 143 10.94 8.39 -3.96
N VAL A 144 11.39 8.06 -2.76
CA VAL A 144 10.70 7.17 -1.82
C VAL A 144 10.31 8.02 -0.61
N GLU A 145 9.01 8.07 -0.32
CA GLU A 145 8.50 8.70 0.89
C GLU A 145 7.79 7.67 1.72
N THR A 146 8.12 7.61 3.00
CA THR A 146 7.60 6.60 3.91
C THR A 146 7.09 7.26 5.17
N GLN A 147 5.91 6.85 5.61
CA GLN A 147 5.29 7.25 6.86
C GLN A 147 5.05 6.02 7.73
N GLU A 148 5.58 6.05 8.94
CA GLU A 148 5.39 5.03 9.97
C GLU A 148 4.27 5.46 10.93
N TYR A 149 3.23 4.64 11.03
CA TYR A 149 2.09 4.77 11.94
C TYR A 149 1.96 3.58 12.90
N SER A 150 2.96 2.69 12.97
CA SER A 150 2.94 1.43 13.74
C SER A 150 2.36 1.60 15.16
N SER A 151 2.93 2.51 15.95
CA SER A 151 2.47 2.78 17.33
C SER A 151 1.05 3.32 17.39
N LEU A 152 0.66 4.19 16.46
CA LEU A 152 -0.71 4.70 16.39
C LEU A 152 -1.69 3.60 15.99
N GLN A 153 -1.31 2.77 15.02
CA GLN A 153 -2.11 1.64 14.56
C GLN A 153 -2.37 0.66 15.71
N ASP A 154 -1.37 0.36 16.54
CA ASP A 154 -1.52 -0.53 17.68
C ASP A 154 -2.45 0.04 18.76
N LEU A 155 -2.39 1.35 19.02
CA LEU A 155 -3.34 2.02 19.92
C LEU A 155 -4.78 1.90 19.41
N TYR A 156 -5.01 2.14 18.12
CA TYR A 156 -6.33 1.98 17.51
C TYR A 156 -6.80 0.53 17.49
N LYS A 157 -5.93 -0.44 17.16
CA LYS A 157 -6.25 -1.88 17.23
C LYS A 157 -6.65 -2.27 18.65
N SER A 158 -5.92 -1.80 19.66
CA SER A 158 -6.27 -2.03 21.05
C SER A 158 -7.63 -1.43 21.39
N ALA A 159 -7.86 -0.16 21.05
CA ALA A 159 -9.12 0.55 21.32
C ALA A 159 -10.33 -0.14 20.68
N ILE A 160 -10.20 -0.58 19.43
CA ILE A 160 -11.22 -1.32 18.70
C ILE A 160 -11.50 -2.67 19.37
N ARG A 161 -10.45 -3.43 19.69
CA ARG A 161 -10.59 -4.78 20.25
C ARG A 161 -11.23 -4.79 21.65
N THR A 162 -10.90 -3.79 22.47
CA THR A 162 -11.43 -3.68 23.84
C THR A 162 -12.67 -2.80 23.92
N TYR A 163 -13.15 -2.26 22.80
CA TYR A 163 -14.22 -1.26 22.75
C TYR A 163 -13.99 -0.12 23.76
N ASN A 164 -12.76 0.41 23.81
CA ASN A 164 -12.41 1.53 24.69
C ASN A 164 -11.57 2.55 23.93
N ALA A 165 -12.14 3.73 23.69
CA ALA A 165 -11.51 4.80 22.93
C ALA A 165 -10.62 5.73 23.77
N ASP A 166 -10.52 5.56 25.09
CA ASP A 166 -9.92 6.55 26.01
C ASP A 166 -8.49 6.91 25.63
N LYS A 167 -7.69 5.91 25.26
CA LYS A 167 -6.28 6.10 24.87
C LYS A 167 -6.09 6.86 23.56
N ILE A 168 -7.14 6.98 22.73
CA ILE A 168 -7.07 7.64 21.42
C ILE A 168 -7.91 8.92 21.34
N LYS A 169 -8.82 9.17 22.30
CA LYS A 169 -9.72 10.34 22.34
C LYS A 169 -8.99 11.68 22.24
N ASN A 170 -7.79 11.78 22.81
CA ASN A 170 -7.02 13.04 22.82
C ASN A 170 -5.90 13.09 21.76
N ILE A 171 -5.69 12.02 21.00
CA ILE A 171 -4.67 12.01 19.94
C ILE A 171 -5.18 12.85 18.77
N LYS A 172 -4.46 13.93 18.43
CA LYS A 172 -4.80 14.81 17.30
C LYS A 172 -4.46 14.18 15.95
N THR A 173 -3.47 13.30 15.90
CA THR A 173 -3.03 12.68 14.66
C THR A 173 -4.02 11.63 14.17
N THR A 174 -4.57 11.84 12.98
CA THR A 174 -5.49 10.88 12.34
C THR A 174 -4.72 9.68 11.79
N LEU A 175 -5.17 8.47 12.14
CA LEU A 175 -4.68 7.24 11.53
C LEU A 175 -5.33 7.06 10.15
N PRO A 176 -4.56 6.88 9.06
CA PRO A 176 -5.13 6.65 7.74
C PRO A 176 -6.02 5.41 7.69
N LYS A 177 -7.24 5.56 7.17
CA LYS A 177 -8.28 4.50 7.09
C LYS A 177 -7.75 3.18 6.53
N GLN A 178 -6.92 3.25 5.49
CA GLN A 178 -6.33 2.07 4.83
C GLN A 178 -5.49 1.18 5.76
N LEU A 179 -5.06 1.68 6.92
CA LEU A 179 -4.30 0.90 7.91
C LEU A 179 -5.19 0.14 8.89
N ILE A 180 -6.49 0.45 8.99
CA ILE A 180 -7.31 -0.03 10.10
C ILE A 180 -8.75 -0.40 9.74
N VAL A 181 -9.27 0.03 8.58
CA VAL A 181 -10.69 -0.08 8.24
C VAL A 181 -11.21 -1.52 8.28
N ASP A 182 -10.45 -2.49 7.76
CA ASP A 182 -10.86 -3.90 7.79
C ASP A 182 -10.92 -4.45 9.21
N TYR A 183 -9.99 -4.02 10.07
CA TYR A 183 -9.96 -4.40 11.47
C TYR A 183 -11.14 -3.79 12.23
N TYR A 184 -11.44 -2.50 11.99
CA TYR A 184 -12.59 -1.82 12.55
C TYR A 184 -13.90 -2.54 12.17
N LYS A 185 -14.14 -2.78 10.87
CA LYS A 185 -15.36 -3.44 10.37
C LYS A 185 -15.55 -4.85 10.95
N HIS A 186 -14.46 -5.56 11.23
CA HIS A 186 -14.52 -6.88 11.83
C HIS A 186 -15.09 -6.87 13.25
N TYR A 187 -14.71 -5.88 14.06
CA TYR A 187 -15.21 -5.72 15.44
C TYR A 187 -16.55 -4.99 15.49
N GLU A 188 -16.81 -4.07 14.56
CA GLU A 188 -18.12 -3.43 14.43
C GLU A 188 -19.26 -4.44 14.27
N LYS A 189 -19.07 -5.46 13.43
CA LYS A 189 -20.06 -6.54 13.25
C LYS A 189 -20.28 -7.43 14.48
N ARG A 190 -19.39 -7.34 15.48
CA ARG A 190 -19.40 -8.17 16.70
C ARG A 190 -19.82 -7.40 17.94
N ALA A 191 -19.97 -6.08 17.84
CA ALA A 191 -20.46 -5.28 18.94
C ALA A 191 -21.95 -5.60 19.17
N THR A 192 -22.30 -5.95 20.40
CA THR A 192 -23.67 -6.31 20.77
C THR A 192 -24.28 -5.38 21.81
N THR A 193 -23.43 -4.71 22.61
CA THR A 193 -23.90 -3.80 23.66
C THR A 193 -23.88 -2.35 23.19
N GLN A 194 -24.74 -1.52 23.78
CA GLN A 194 -24.80 -0.10 23.48
C GLN A 194 -23.46 0.60 23.77
N ASP A 195 -22.84 0.31 24.92
CA ASP A 195 -21.51 0.83 25.26
C ASP A 195 -20.45 0.51 24.20
N GLN A 196 -20.47 -0.71 23.64
CA GLN A 196 -19.51 -1.08 22.58
C GLN A 196 -19.74 -0.27 21.31
N LEU A 197 -21.01 -0.09 20.92
CA LEU A 197 -21.39 0.69 19.74
C LEU A 197 -20.98 2.17 19.90
N GLU A 198 -21.20 2.76 21.07
CA GLU A 198 -20.79 4.14 21.36
C GLU A 198 -19.28 4.32 21.27
N GLN A 199 -18.51 3.38 21.83
CA GLN A 199 -17.05 3.43 21.77
C GLN A 199 -16.53 3.27 20.34
N LEU A 200 -17.16 2.40 19.54
CA LEU A 200 -16.87 2.29 18.11
C LEU A 200 -17.23 3.56 17.34
N GLN A 201 -18.33 4.22 17.66
CA GLN A 201 -18.72 5.47 17.01
C GLN A 201 -17.67 6.57 17.25
N ILE A 202 -17.15 6.69 18.48
CA ILE A 202 -16.05 7.61 18.79
C ILE A 202 -14.81 7.27 17.95
N ILE A 203 -14.48 5.98 17.82
CA ILE A 203 -13.36 5.51 16.99
C ILE A 203 -13.62 5.83 15.50
N ALA A 204 -14.84 5.61 15.01
CA ALA A 204 -15.23 5.85 13.63
C ALA A 204 -15.13 7.33 13.25
N GLN A 205 -15.61 8.22 14.13
CA GLN A 205 -15.48 9.67 13.97
C GLN A 205 -14.01 10.08 13.88
N LYS A 206 -13.17 9.55 14.78
CA LYS A 206 -11.70 9.76 14.76
C LYS A 206 -11.05 9.28 13.48
N LEU A 207 -11.54 8.18 12.90
CA LEU A 207 -11.07 7.64 11.63
C LEU A 207 -11.75 8.27 10.41
N GLN A 208 -12.73 9.15 10.63
CA GLN A 208 -13.62 9.72 9.61
C GLN A 208 -14.31 8.65 8.76
N ILE A 209 -14.54 7.45 9.31
CA ILE A 209 -15.28 6.40 8.62
C ILE A 209 -16.74 6.80 8.68
N ASN A 210 -17.35 7.09 7.52
CA ASN A 210 -18.77 7.43 7.45
C ASN A 210 -19.58 6.24 7.97
N SER A 211 -19.96 6.28 9.25
CA SER A 211 -20.92 5.35 9.85
C SER A 211 -22.29 5.71 9.29
N LYS A 212 -22.61 5.24 8.09
CA LYS A 212 -24.00 5.23 7.62
C LYS A 212 -24.77 4.24 8.49
N GLY A 213 -25.48 4.75 9.49
CA GLY A 213 -26.41 3.98 10.30
C GLY A 213 -26.29 4.26 11.79
N ILE A 214 -26.97 5.33 12.24
CA ILE A 214 -27.82 5.45 13.44
C ILE A 214 -28.08 6.96 13.60
N ALA A 215 -29.37 7.30 13.64
CA ALA A 215 -29.89 8.65 13.57
C ALA A 215 -29.29 9.57 14.64
N SER A 216 -28.65 10.65 14.19
CA SER A 216 -28.47 11.85 15.00
C SER A 216 -29.86 12.44 15.28
N GLN A 217 -30.27 12.52 16.54
CA GLN A 217 -31.27 13.49 16.94
C GLN A 217 -30.73 14.90 16.68
N PRO A 218 -31.58 15.86 16.26
CA PRO A 218 -31.14 17.21 15.91
C PRO A 218 -30.89 18.01 17.19
N GLN A 219 -29.66 18.48 17.38
CA GLN A 219 -29.41 19.64 18.23
C GLN A 219 -29.57 20.91 17.38
N LYS A 220 -30.45 21.76 17.89
CA LYS A 220 -30.90 23.07 17.42
C LYS A 220 -29.75 23.98 16.99
N GLU A 221 -29.91 24.58 15.80
CA GLU A 221 -29.20 25.77 15.35
C GLU A 221 -29.58 26.97 16.23
N GLU A 222 -28.57 27.80 16.55
CA GLU A 222 -28.78 29.24 16.64
C GLU A 222 -27.55 29.95 16.06
N SER A 223 -27.85 31.01 15.32
CA SER A 223 -27.07 31.65 14.26
C SER A 223 -26.07 32.69 14.77
N ILE A 224 -25.18 33.15 13.88
CA ILE A 224 -25.01 34.57 13.51
C ILE A 224 -24.12 34.65 12.24
N GLN A 225 -24.56 35.52 11.32
CA GLN A 225 -23.98 35.90 10.03
C GLN A 225 -22.75 36.82 10.20
N ASP A 226 -21.77 36.77 9.29
CA ASP A 226 -21.67 37.72 8.15
C ASP A 226 -20.28 37.78 7.49
N ALA A 227 -20.36 38.09 6.19
CA ALA A 227 -19.37 38.69 5.28
C ALA A 227 -18.51 37.80 4.34
N PRO A 228 -18.32 38.22 3.07
CA PRO A 228 -17.89 37.38 1.95
C PRO A 228 -16.46 37.68 1.48
N THR A 229 -15.76 36.71 0.91
CA THR A 229 -14.65 36.99 -0.02
C THR A 229 -14.47 35.86 -1.03
N GLU A 230 -14.88 36.16 -2.27
CA GLU A 230 -14.21 35.90 -3.55
C GLU A 230 -13.04 34.90 -3.54
N ASN A 231 -13.19 33.78 -4.25
CA ASN A 231 -12.07 33.00 -4.76
C ASN A 231 -12.43 32.34 -6.10
N GLU A 232 -11.51 32.51 -7.05
CA GLU A 232 -11.44 32.00 -8.41
C GLU A 232 -11.57 30.48 -8.54
N PRO A 233 -11.90 29.96 -9.74
CA PRO A 233 -12.14 28.54 -9.95
C PRO A 233 -10.82 27.76 -10.09
N ILE A 234 -10.56 26.85 -9.16
CA ILE A 234 -9.50 25.85 -9.33
C ILE A 234 -10.12 24.58 -9.92
N GLU A 235 -10.00 24.44 -11.24
CA GLU A 235 -10.05 23.15 -11.92
C GLU A 235 -8.99 22.22 -11.31
N ASN A 236 -9.38 21.25 -10.48
CA ASN A 236 -8.54 20.10 -10.11
C ASN A 236 -9.36 18.92 -9.54
N GLU A 237 -10.54 18.63 -10.11
CA GLU A 237 -11.33 17.46 -9.71
C GLU A 237 -10.88 16.13 -10.36
N SER A 238 -9.92 16.15 -11.28
CA SER A 238 -9.51 14.93 -12.00
C SER A 238 -8.41 14.10 -11.31
N PHE A 239 -7.86 14.55 -10.17
CA PHE A 239 -6.68 13.91 -9.56
C PHE A 239 -6.95 13.01 -8.34
N ILE A 240 -8.18 12.92 -7.84
CA ILE A 240 -8.49 12.22 -6.57
C ILE A 240 -9.01 10.77 -6.77
N LEU A 241 -9.40 10.36 -7.98
CA LEU A 241 -10.07 9.06 -8.18
C LEU A 241 -9.15 7.82 -8.34
N SER A 242 -7.83 7.96 -8.25
CA SER A 242 -6.88 6.87 -8.56
C SER A 242 -6.46 5.96 -7.38
N TYR A 243 -6.90 6.20 -6.13
CA TYR A 243 -6.24 5.61 -4.95
C TYR A 243 -7.00 4.51 -4.17
N PHE A 244 -7.94 3.79 -4.78
CA PHE A 244 -8.65 2.70 -4.10
C PHE A 244 -8.60 1.34 -4.81
N GLN A 245 -7.53 1.04 -5.55
CA GLN A 245 -7.35 -0.33 -6.03
C GLN A 245 -6.86 -1.24 -4.90
N LYS A 246 -7.72 -2.15 -4.44
CA LYS A 246 -7.38 -3.20 -3.48
C LYS A 246 -6.25 -4.07 -4.09
N PRO A 247 -5.35 -4.65 -3.27
CA PRO A 247 -4.23 -5.44 -3.81
C PRO A 247 -4.72 -6.72 -4.49
N TYR A 248 -3.96 -7.25 -5.45
CA TYR A 248 -4.26 -8.52 -6.14
C TYR A 248 -4.67 -9.67 -5.19
N SER A 249 -3.98 -9.80 -4.05
CA SER A 249 -4.27 -10.84 -3.05
C SER A 249 -5.66 -10.69 -2.40
N TYR A 250 -6.20 -9.48 -2.32
CA TYR A 250 -7.59 -9.26 -1.89
C TYR A 250 -8.56 -9.91 -2.89
N TYR A 251 -8.39 -9.63 -4.18
CA TYR A 251 -9.25 -10.15 -5.23
C TYR A 251 -9.15 -11.67 -5.39
N LEU A 252 -7.98 -12.24 -5.10
CA LEU A 252 -7.79 -13.68 -5.15
C LEU A 252 -8.46 -14.42 -3.98
N GLY A 253 -8.51 -13.80 -2.79
CA GLY A 253 -8.90 -14.50 -1.55
C GLY A 253 -10.20 -14.03 -0.89
N LYS A 254 -10.47 -12.72 -0.88
CA LYS A 254 -11.47 -12.09 0.00
C LYS A 254 -12.57 -11.32 -0.73
N ALA A 255 -12.37 -10.98 -2.02
CA ALA A 255 -13.38 -10.26 -2.77
C ALA A 255 -14.67 -11.08 -2.91
N SER A 256 -15.81 -10.39 -2.85
CA SER A 256 -17.08 -10.99 -3.29
C SER A 256 -17.07 -11.20 -4.81
N LEU A 257 -18.01 -12.01 -5.31
CA LEU A 257 -18.14 -12.24 -6.75
C LEU A 257 -18.30 -10.93 -7.52
N ASP A 258 -19.16 -10.03 -7.05
CA ASP A 258 -19.39 -8.73 -7.69
C ASP A 258 -18.15 -7.84 -7.68
N GLU A 259 -17.46 -7.74 -6.55
CA GLU A 259 -16.23 -6.96 -6.47
C GLU A 259 -15.13 -7.48 -7.41
N LEU A 260 -15.02 -8.81 -7.52
CA LEU A 260 -14.07 -9.46 -8.42
C LEU A 260 -14.46 -9.25 -9.89
N ARG A 261 -15.74 -9.38 -10.23
CA ARG A 261 -16.28 -9.11 -11.58
C ARG A 261 -16.01 -7.67 -11.99
N THR A 262 -16.37 -6.71 -11.15
CA THR A 262 -16.13 -5.29 -11.41
C THR A 262 -14.65 -5.01 -11.61
N TYR A 263 -13.78 -5.60 -10.78
CA TYR A 263 -12.34 -5.44 -10.92
C TYR A 263 -11.80 -6.03 -12.22
N ILE A 264 -12.20 -7.25 -12.58
CA ILE A 264 -11.74 -7.92 -13.81
C ILE A 264 -12.27 -7.21 -15.07
N ALA A 265 -13.47 -6.63 -15.03
CA ALA A 265 -14.09 -5.91 -16.15
C ALA A 265 -13.43 -4.56 -16.46
N GLN A 266 -12.64 -3.99 -15.54
CA GLN A 266 -11.91 -2.75 -15.78
C GLN A 266 -10.83 -2.96 -16.85
N SER A 267 -10.80 -2.08 -17.86
CA SER A 267 -9.82 -2.12 -18.96
C SER A 267 -8.37 -2.05 -18.46
N ALA A 268 -8.13 -1.33 -17.36
CA ALA A 268 -6.83 -1.21 -16.71
C ALA A 268 -6.36 -2.49 -15.99
N THR A 269 -7.26 -3.41 -15.65
CA THR A 269 -6.90 -4.62 -14.89
C THR A 269 -6.12 -5.62 -15.76
N LYS A 270 -6.49 -5.75 -17.04
CA LYS A 270 -5.78 -6.63 -17.98
C LYS A 270 -4.37 -6.11 -18.30
N SER A 271 -4.17 -4.80 -18.32
CA SER A 271 -2.86 -4.20 -18.62
C SER A 271 -1.92 -4.15 -17.41
N THR A 272 -2.44 -4.30 -16.18
CA THR A 272 -1.64 -4.22 -14.94
C THR A 272 -1.27 -5.59 -14.36
N LEU A 273 -2.03 -6.64 -14.68
CA LEU A 273 -1.75 -8.00 -14.21
C LEU A 273 -0.95 -8.81 -15.23
N SER A 274 -0.09 -9.71 -14.75
CA SER A 274 0.47 -10.75 -15.62
C SER A 274 -0.65 -11.68 -16.12
N ASN A 275 -0.46 -12.29 -17.30
CA ASN A 275 -1.42 -13.26 -17.84
C ASN A 275 -1.78 -14.35 -16.83
N ARG A 276 -0.79 -14.85 -16.07
CA ARG A 276 -1.02 -15.86 -15.02
C ARG A 276 -1.92 -15.34 -13.90
N GLN A 277 -1.68 -14.12 -13.41
CA GLN A 277 -2.51 -13.50 -12.37
C GLN A 277 -3.94 -13.26 -12.85
N TYR A 278 -4.11 -12.77 -14.08
CA TYR A 278 -5.43 -12.55 -14.66
C TYR A 278 -6.20 -13.88 -14.79
N THR A 279 -5.55 -14.94 -15.28
CA THR A 279 -6.16 -16.28 -15.37
C THR A 279 -6.58 -16.83 -14.00
N LEU A 280 -5.75 -16.65 -12.97
CA LEU A 280 -6.10 -17.07 -11.60
C LEU A 280 -7.32 -16.33 -11.05
N LEU A 281 -7.45 -15.03 -11.32
CA LEU A 281 -8.65 -14.28 -10.94
C LEU A 281 -9.89 -14.74 -11.70
N LYS A 282 -9.76 -15.06 -12.99
CA LYS A 282 -10.86 -15.64 -13.78
C LYS A 282 -11.30 -17.02 -13.26
N GLN A 283 -10.35 -17.85 -12.84
CA GLN A 283 -10.67 -19.13 -12.20
C GLN A 283 -11.39 -18.93 -10.86
N ARG A 284 -10.93 -17.96 -10.04
CA ARG A 284 -11.61 -17.62 -8.79
C ARG A 284 -13.02 -17.08 -9.02
N GLU A 285 -13.21 -16.23 -10.02
CA GLU A 285 -14.53 -15.71 -10.43
C GLU A 285 -15.49 -16.85 -10.79
N ALA A 286 -15.02 -17.83 -11.57
CA ALA A 286 -15.82 -19.01 -11.92
C ALA A 286 -16.20 -19.85 -10.69
N SER A 287 -15.24 -20.08 -9.78
CA SER A 287 -15.48 -20.81 -8.53
C SER A 287 -16.49 -20.10 -7.62
N LEU A 288 -16.42 -18.77 -7.49
CA LEU A 288 -17.36 -17.99 -6.69
C LEU A 288 -18.77 -17.98 -7.31
N LYS A 289 -18.87 -17.92 -8.65
CA LYS A 289 -20.14 -18.02 -9.36
C LYS A 289 -20.81 -19.38 -9.16
N GLU A 290 -20.00 -20.45 -9.18
CA GLU A 290 -20.47 -21.80 -8.91
C GLU A 290 -20.95 -21.93 -7.44
N GLU A 291 -20.18 -21.42 -6.48
CA GLU A 291 -20.55 -21.42 -5.06
C GLU A 291 -21.86 -20.66 -4.80
N GLU A 292 -22.04 -19.48 -5.41
CA GLU A 292 -23.29 -18.72 -5.32
C GLU A 292 -24.48 -19.49 -5.91
N LEU A 293 -24.29 -20.14 -7.06
CA LEU A 293 -25.32 -20.96 -7.71
C LEU A 293 -25.72 -22.17 -6.85
N PHE A 294 -24.78 -22.82 -6.15
CA PHE A 294 -25.10 -23.92 -5.23
C PHE A 294 -25.77 -23.46 -3.94
N ASN A 295 -25.50 -22.25 -3.47
CA ASN A 295 -26.02 -21.77 -2.19
C ASN A 295 -27.35 -21.00 -2.32
N GLN A 296 -27.55 -20.30 -3.44
CA GLN A 296 -28.64 -19.35 -3.64
C GLN A 296 -29.40 -19.57 -4.95
N GLY A 297 -28.89 -20.43 -5.84
CA GLY A 297 -29.52 -20.70 -7.12
C GLY A 297 -30.82 -21.47 -7.00
N SER A 298 -31.76 -21.13 -7.87
CA SER A 298 -32.99 -21.89 -8.05
C SER A 298 -32.73 -23.26 -8.67
N LEU A 299 -33.69 -24.18 -8.48
CA LEU A 299 -33.65 -25.51 -9.09
C LEU A 299 -33.50 -25.43 -10.63
N GLU A 300 -34.17 -24.47 -11.25
CA GLU A 300 -34.14 -24.23 -12.69
C GLU A 300 -32.75 -23.78 -13.17
N GLU A 301 -32.10 -22.88 -12.44
CA GLU A 301 -30.74 -22.41 -12.74
C GLU A 301 -29.70 -23.52 -12.58
N LEU A 302 -29.84 -24.37 -11.54
CA LEU A 302 -28.98 -25.54 -11.34
C LEU A 302 -29.15 -26.57 -12.47
N ILE A 303 -30.39 -26.82 -12.92
CA ILE A 303 -30.67 -27.71 -14.05
C ILE A 303 -30.08 -27.13 -15.36
N ALA A 304 -30.21 -25.82 -15.57
CA ALA A 304 -29.63 -25.14 -16.73
C ALA A 304 -28.10 -25.26 -16.75
N ALA A 305 -27.43 -25.05 -15.60
CA ALA A 305 -25.99 -25.22 -15.48
C ALA A 305 -25.55 -26.67 -15.74
N TYR A 306 -26.26 -27.66 -15.20
CA TYR A 306 -25.99 -29.08 -15.44
C TYR A 306 -26.12 -29.48 -16.92
N LYS A 307 -27.12 -28.94 -17.63
CA LYS A 307 -27.30 -29.20 -19.07
C LYS A 307 -26.10 -28.76 -19.90
N ILE A 308 -25.38 -27.72 -19.45
CA ILE A 308 -24.21 -27.17 -20.14
C ILE A 308 -22.93 -27.95 -19.77
N ASN A 309 -22.67 -28.13 -18.47
CA ASN A 309 -21.39 -28.67 -18.00
C ASN A 309 -21.38 -30.19 -17.76
N LYS A 310 -22.56 -30.82 -17.64
CA LYS A 310 -22.78 -32.23 -17.27
C LYS A 310 -22.02 -32.69 -16.01
N ASP A 311 -21.69 -31.79 -15.10
CA ASP A 311 -20.94 -32.13 -13.89
C ASP A 311 -21.86 -32.86 -12.87
N PRO A 312 -21.47 -34.05 -12.40
CA PRO A 312 -22.26 -34.85 -11.47
C PRO A 312 -22.57 -34.17 -10.13
N LYS A 313 -21.82 -33.15 -9.72
CA LYS A 313 -22.11 -32.36 -8.50
C LYS A 313 -23.45 -31.65 -8.58
N TYR A 314 -23.78 -31.06 -9.73
CA TYR A 314 -25.07 -30.38 -9.94
C TYR A 314 -26.21 -31.39 -9.90
N LYS A 315 -26.07 -32.54 -10.58
CA LYS A 315 -27.06 -33.62 -10.54
C LYS A 315 -27.36 -34.06 -9.11
N LYS A 316 -26.34 -34.24 -8.28
CA LYS A 316 -26.51 -34.63 -6.88
C LYS A 316 -27.32 -33.60 -6.09
N HIS A 317 -26.97 -32.32 -6.24
CA HIS A 317 -27.64 -31.24 -5.51
C HIS A 317 -29.08 -31.00 -5.98
N ILE A 318 -29.34 -31.04 -7.29
CA ILE A 318 -30.69 -31.01 -7.88
C ILE A 318 -31.57 -32.10 -7.28
N MET A 319 -31.06 -33.34 -7.20
CA MET A 319 -31.81 -34.46 -6.63
C MET A 319 -32.10 -34.29 -5.14
N THR A 320 -31.23 -33.63 -4.38
CA THR A 320 -31.49 -33.27 -2.98
C THR A 320 -32.63 -32.25 -2.89
N LEU A 321 -32.53 -31.15 -3.63
CA LEU A 321 -33.57 -30.10 -3.62
C LEU A 321 -34.93 -30.60 -4.12
N MET A 322 -34.96 -31.56 -5.06
CA MET A 322 -36.22 -32.17 -5.51
C MET A 322 -36.85 -33.08 -4.44
N LYS A 323 -36.05 -33.71 -3.59
CA LYS A 323 -36.55 -34.53 -2.46
C LYS A 323 -37.07 -33.68 -1.32
N ASP A 324 -36.43 -32.54 -1.05
CA ASP A 324 -36.82 -31.64 0.03
C ASP A 324 -38.11 -30.85 -0.28
N ASN A 325 -38.51 -30.79 -1.56
CA ASN A 325 -39.73 -30.12 -2.03
C ASN A 325 -40.91 -31.09 -2.29
N GLN A 326 -40.79 -32.37 -1.93
CA GLN A 326 -41.85 -33.39 -1.99
C GLN A 326 -42.45 -33.66 -0.62
#